data_AF-A0A7R9M345-F1
#
_entry.id   AF-A0A7R9M345-F1
#
_cell.length_a   1.000
_cell.length_b   1.000
_cell.length_c   1.000
_cell.angle_alpha   90.00
_cell.angle_beta   90.00
_cell.angle_gamma   90.00
#
_symmetry.space_group_name_H-M   'P 1'
#
loop_
_entity.id
_entity.type
_entity.pdbx_description
1 polymer ?
#
loop_
_entity_poly.entity_id
_entity_poly.type
_entity_poly.pdbx_seq_one_letter_code
_entity_poly.pdbx_strand_id
1 'polypeptide(L)'
;MRRLVDQTIKHFGKLDILVNNAGAGSSGPIADKNYYEIYQKQMDINLNSVVYLTHICVEHLEKTKGNIVNISSMGGLRACALDMFTRCMAAELGPKRIRVNVI
;
A
#
# COMPACT_ATOMS: atom_id res chain seq x y z
N MET A 1 -0.38 3.70 -12.32
CA MET A 1 0.09 4.53 -11.19
C MET A 1 1.36 5.33 -11.50
N ARG A 2 2.30 4.89 -12.36
CA ARG A 2 3.50 5.71 -12.71
C ARG A 2 3.20 7.16 -13.10
N ARG A 3 2.26 7.36 -14.03
CA ARG A 3 1.81 8.71 -14.45
C ARG A 3 1.39 9.61 -13.27
N LEU A 4 0.75 9.06 -12.23
CA LEU A 4 0.36 9.81 -11.04
C LEU A 4 1.59 10.32 -10.28
N VAL A 5 2.58 9.44 -10.08
CA VAL A 5 3.83 9.78 -9.38
C VAL A 5 4.62 10.80 -10.20
N ASP A 6 4.79 10.55 -11.51
CA ASP A 6 5.53 11.44 -12.40
C ASP A 6 4.94 12.87 -12.43
N GLN A 7 3.60 12.97 -12.49
CA GLN A 7 2.91 14.26 -12.46
C GLN A 7 3.05 14.96 -11.10
N THR A 8 2.99 14.22 -10.00
CA THR A 8 3.21 14.73 -8.64
C THR A 8 4.62 15.31 -8.52
N ILE A 9 5.63 14.55 -8.93
CA ILE A 9 7.02 15.00 -8.88
C ILE A 9 7.27 16.18 -9.82
N LYS A 10 6.68 16.17 -11.02
CA LYS A 10 6.79 17.29 -11.96
C LYS A 10 6.19 18.58 -11.39
N HIS A 11 5.08 18.48 -10.66
CA HIS A 11 4.37 19.65 -10.14
C HIS A 11 4.96 20.16 -8.82
N PHE A 12 5.25 19.26 -7.87
CA PHE A 12 5.69 19.62 -6.51
C PHE A 12 7.21 19.51 -6.29
N GLY A 13 7.95 18.89 -7.22
CA GLY A 13 9.40 18.70 -7.15
C GLY A 13 9.86 17.60 -6.18
N LYS A 14 8.98 17.11 -5.30
CA LYS A 14 9.31 16.14 -4.26
C LYS A 14 8.08 15.34 -3.80
N LEU A 15 8.33 14.30 -3.00
CA LEU A 15 7.30 13.51 -2.33
C LEU A 15 7.73 13.28 -0.86
N ASP A 16 7.03 13.92 0.08
CA ASP A 16 7.34 13.80 1.51
C ASP A 16 6.50 12.71 2.21
N ILE A 17 5.28 12.46 1.73
CA ILE A 17 4.32 11.54 2.36
C ILE A 17 3.55 10.78 1.28
N LEU A 18 3.48 9.46 1.42
CA LEU A 18 2.57 8.57 0.69
C LEU A 18 1.49 8.06 1.66
N VAL A 19 0.22 8.28 1.32
CA VAL A 19 -0.91 7.69 2.05
C VAL A 19 -1.62 6.69 1.15
N ASN A 20 -1.53 5.42 1.51
CA ASN A 20 -2.24 4.34 0.82
C ASN A 20 -3.60 4.12 1.52
N ASN A 21 -4.64 4.75 0.98
CA ASN A 21 -6.01 4.59 1.44
C ASN A 21 -6.84 3.88 0.37
N ALA A 22 -6.66 2.56 0.25
CA ALA A 22 -7.37 1.73 -0.72
C ALA A 22 -7.97 0.50 -0.02
N GLY A 23 -9.26 0.28 -0.21
CA GLY A 23 -9.96 -0.84 0.41
C GLY A 23 -11.25 -1.19 -0.31
N ALA A 24 -11.44 -2.48 -0.57
CA ALA A 24 -12.68 -3.07 -1.06
C ALA A 24 -13.11 -4.25 -0.17
N GLY A 25 -14.39 -4.24 0.19
CA GLY A 25 -15.06 -5.28 0.96
C GLY A 25 -15.98 -6.12 0.08
N SER A 26 -15.94 -7.43 0.28
CA SER A 26 -16.80 -8.43 -0.33
C SER A 26 -16.69 -9.69 0.51
N SER A 27 -17.79 -10.39 0.68
CA SER A 27 -17.92 -11.57 1.52
C SER A 27 -18.83 -12.56 0.82
N GLY A 28 -18.52 -13.85 0.95
CA GLY A 28 -19.33 -14.94 0.44
C GLY A 28 -18.77 -16.27 0.93
N PRO A 29 -19.56 -17.36 0.88
CA PRO A 29 -19.08 -18.70 1.17
C PRO A 29 -17.87 -19.08 0.30
N ILE A 30 -16.88 -19.77 0.89
CA ILE A 30 -15.71 -20.31 0.15
C ILE A 30 -16.11 -21.25 -1.00
N ALA A 31 -17.31 -21.85 -0.92
CA ALA A 31 -17.86 -22.74 -1.94
C ALA A 31 -18.53 -22.01 -3.12
N ASP A 32 -18.63 -20.68 -3.08
CA ASP A 32 -19.18 -19.92 -4.21
C ASP A 32 -18.30 -20.05 -5.45
N LYS A 33 -18.94 -20.25 -6.59
CA LYS A 33 -18.25 -20.41 -7.89
C LYS A 33 -17.35 -19.23 -8.27
N ASN A 34 -17.65 -18.04 -7.74
CA ASN A 34 -16.93 -16.80 -8.03
C ASN A 34 -16.00 -16.37 -6.88
N TYR A 35 -15.83 -17.19 -5.84
CA TYR A 35 -15.12 -16.78 -4.63
C TYR A 35 -13.67 -16.38 -4.93
N TYR A 36 -12.98 -17.15 -5.78
CA TYR A 36 -11.59 -16.90 -6.10
C TYR A 36 -11.39 -15.60 -6.89
N GLU A 37 -12.25 -15.32 -7.88
CA GLU A 37 -12.22 -14.08 -8.65
C GLU A 37 -12.52 -12.86 -7.76
N ILE A 38 -13.46 -13.00 -6.83
CA ILE A 38 -13.78 -11.97 -5.84
C ILE A 38 -12.55 -11.72 -4.96
N TYR A 39 -11.95 -12.77 -4.40
CA TYR A 39 -10.73 -12.71 -3.59
C TYR A 39 -9.58 -12.03 -4.33
N GLN A 40 -9.34 -12.39 -5.59
CA GLN A 40 -8.25 -11.83 -6.38
C GLN A 40 -8.42 -10.33 -6.59
N LYS A 41 -9.59 -9.87 -7.05
CA LYS A 41 -9.88 -8.42 -7.22
C LYS A 41 -9.66 -7.64 -5.93
N GLN A 42 -10.01 -8.28 -4.84
CA GLN A 42 -9.89 -7.77 -3.50
C GLN A 42 -8.44 -7.65 -3.03
N MET A 43 -7.59 -8.63 -3.33
CA MET A 43 -6.14 -8.55 -3.05
C MET A 43 -5.46 -7.55 -3.98
N ASP A 44 -5.92 -7.44 -5.22
CA ASP A 44 -5.43 -6.45 -6.17
C ASP A 44 -5.61 -5.02 -5.66
N ILE A 45 -6.79 -4.73 -5.09
CA ILE A 45 -7.10 -3.43 -4.47
C ILE A 45 -6.40 -3.27 -3.13
N ASN A 46 -6.55 -4.22 -2.21
CA ASN A 46 -6.18 -4.01 -0.81
C ASN A 46 -4.69 -4.21 -0.51
N LEU A 47 -3.94 -4.92 -1.37
CA LEU A 47 -2.53 -5.21 -1.15
C LEU A 47 -1.66 -4.91 -2.36
N ASN A 48 -1.96 -5.48 -3.53
CA ASN A 48 -1.06 -5.35 -4.69
C ASN A 48 -0.91 -3.88 -5.13
N SER A 49 -2.01 -3.11 -5.05
CA SER A 49 -1.99 -1.68 -5.34
C SER A 49 -1.05 -0.91 -4.38
N VAL A 50 -1.06 -1.25 -3.09
CA VAL A 50 -0.23 -0.64 -2.03
C VAL A 50 1.24 -1.00 -2.22
N VAL A 51 1.52 -2.28 -2.49
CA VAL A 51 2.87 -2.76 -2.77
C VAL A 51 3.45 -2.06 -4.00
N TYR A 52 2.67 -2.00 -5.08
CA TYR A 52 3.12 -1.37 -6.32
C TYR A 52 3.38 0.12 -6.16
N LEU A 53 2.47 0.85 -5.48
CA LEU A 53 2.63 2.28 -5.26
C LEU A 53 3.81 2.58 -4.33
N THR A 54 3.99 1.78 -3.28
CA THR A 54 5.18 1.84 -2.42
C THR A 54 6.46 1.64 -3.24
N HIS A 55 6.53 0.56 -4.03
CA HIS A 55 7.69 0.24 -4.88
C HIS A 55 8.11 1.41 -5.78
N ILE A 56 7.16 2.06 -6.47
CA ILE A 56 7.47 3.17 -7.38
C ILE A 56 7.70 4.51 -6.68
N CYS A 57 7.39 4.63 -5.38
CA CYS A 57 7.57 5.86 -4.61
C CYS A 57 8.79 5.86 -3.68
N VAL A 58 9.37 4.68 -3.36
CA VAL A 58 10.48 4.54 -2.38
C VAL A 58 11.66 5.46 -2.69
N GLU A 59 12.12 5.53 -3.95
CA GLU A 59 13.26 6.38 -4.31
C GLU A 59 12.97 7.87 -4.10
N HIS A 60 11.72 8.29 -4.30
CA HIS A 60 11.31 9.68 -4.09
C HIS A 60 11.19 10.02 -2.61
N LEU A 61 10.68 9.09 -1.81
CA LEU A 61 10.57 9.22 -0.34
C LEU A 61 11.94 9.18 0.34
N GLU A 62 12.91 8.42 -0.19
CA GLU A 62 14.28 8.36 0.34
C GLU A 62 14.96 9.74 0.26
N LYS A 63 14.75 10.48 -0.83
CA LYS A 63 15.30 11.83 -1.03
C LYS A 63 14.79 12.84 0.02
N THR A 64 13.59 12.64 0.53
CA THR A 64 12.94 13.55 1.49
C THR A 64 12.97 13.03 2.93
N LYS A 65 13.43 11.79 3.16
CA LYS A 65 13.29 11.08 4.44
C LYS A 65 11.81 11.02 4.85
N GLY A 66 10.98 10.66 3.86
CA GLY A 66 9.54 10.75 3.89
C GLY A 66 8.85 9.65 4.70
N ASN A 67 7.53 9.57 4.54
CA ASN A 67 6.66 8.71 5.34
C ASN A 67 5.65 7.97 4.49
N ILE A 68 5.35 6.74 4.89
CA ILE A 68 4.27 5.94 4.32
C ILE A 68 3.24 5.67 5.42
N VAL A 69 1.97 5.92 5.11
CA VAL A 69 0.83 5.59 5.97
C VAL A 69 -0.11 4.69 5.19
N ASN A 70 -0.32 3.48 5.68
CA ASN A 70 -1.30 2.54 5.13
C ASN A 70 -2.57 2.61 5.97
N ILE A 71 -3.73 2.73 5.32
CA ILE A 71 -5.02 2.65 6.00
C ILE A 71 -5.52 1.21 5.89
N SER A 72 -5.53 0.51 7.02
CA SER A 72 -5.99 -0.87 7.14
C SER A 72 -7.43 -0.90 7.66
N SER A 73 -7.89 -2.06 8.11
CA SER A 73 -9.22 -2.24 8.69
C SER A 73 -9.20 -3.37 9.72
N MET A 74 -10.32 -3.61 10.40
CA MET A 74 -10.47 -4.81 11.24
C MET A 74 -10.75 -6.09 10.41
N GLY A 75 -10.82 -5.99 9.09
CA GLY A 75 -11.36 -7.02 8.19
C GLY A 75 -10.39 -8.15 7.84
N GLY A 76 -10.32 -9.18 8.68
CA GLY A 76 -9.80 -10.53 8.35
C GLY A 76 -8.38 -10.57 7.75
N LEU A 77 -8.10 -11.59 6.92
CA LEU A 77 -6.76 -11.85 6.37
C LEU A 77 -6.13 -10.66 5.61
N ARG A 78 -6.93 -9.74 5.08
CA ARG A 78 -6.46 -8.58 4.30
C ARG A 78 -5.76 -7.58 5.19
N ALA A 79 -6.36 -7.28 6.33
CA ALA A 79 -5.78 -6.42 7.34
C ALA A 79 -4.44 -7.00 7.80
N CYS A 80 -4.41 -8.30 8.13
CA CYS A 80 -3.18 -8.97 8.53
C CYS A 80 -2.06 -8.90 7.48
N ALA A 81 -2.39 -9.04 6.19
CA ALA A 81 -1.42 -8.97 5.12
C ALA A 81 -0.83 -7.56 4.95
N LEU A 82 -1.67 -6.53 4.97
CA LEU A 82 -1.24 -5.13 4.87
C LEU A 82 -0.44 -4.70 6.11
N ASP A 83 -0.86 -5.12 7.29
CA ASP A 83 -0.17 -4.84 8.55
C ASP A 83 1.21 -5.51 8.60
N MET A 84 1.30 -6.77 8.15
CA MET A 84 2.59 -7.46 8.03
C MET A 84 3.49 -6.80 7.00
N PHE A 85 2.96 -6.45 5.82
CA PHE A 85 3.71 -5.70 4.81
C PHE A 85 4.25 -4.40 5.40
N THR A 86 3.43 -3.65 6.13
CA THR A 86 3.85 -2.41 6.82
C THR A 86 5.02 -2.67 7.77
N ARG A 87 4.95 -3.73 8.59
CA ARG A 87 6.03 -4.08 9.53
C ARG A 87 7.33 -4.43 8.80
N CYS A 88 7.26 -5.20 7.72
CA CYS A 88 8.42 -5.54 6.90
C CYS A 88 9.03 -4.29 6.27
N MET A 89 8.22 -3.42 5.67
CA MET A 89 8.70 -2.19 5.04
C MET A 89 9.25 -1.19 6.07
N ALA A 90 8.71 -1.13 7.28
CA ALA A 90 9.28 -0.32 8.35
C ALA A 90 10.71 -0.77 8.71
N ALA A 91 10.95 -2.09 8.77
CA ALA A 91 12.28 -2.64 9.03
C ALA A 91 13.24 -2.42 7.85
N GLU A 92 12.78 -2.65 6.62
CA GLU A 92 13.60 -2.53 5.40
C GLU A 92 13.97 -1.08 5.08
N LEU A 93 13.01 -0.15 5.20
CA LEU A 93 13.19 1.24 4.80
C LEU A 93 13.64 2.16 5.94
N GLY A 94 13.64 1.67 7.17
CA GLY A 94 14.15 2.37 8.35
C GLY A 94 15.58 2.90 8.21
N PRO A 95 16.56 2.09 7.72
CA PRO A 95 17.92 2.56 7.44
C PRO A 95 17.98 3.71 6.42
N LYS A 96 17.00 3.79 5.51
CA LYS A 96 16.83 4.89 4.53
C LYS A 96 16.12 6.11 5.11
N ARG A 97 15.82 6.10 6.41
CA ARG A 97 15.08 7.14 7.13
C ARG A 97 13.67 7.37 6.58
N ILE A 98 13.04 6.33 6.05
CA ILE A 98 11.62 6.33 5.69
C ILE A 98 10.86 5.64 6.80
N ARG A 99 9.81 6.31 7.34
CA ARG A 99 8.94 5.70 8.35
C ARG A 99 7.72 5.10 7.66
N VAL A 100 7.31 3.90 8.08
CA VAL A 100 6.13 3.20 7.53
C VAL A 100 5.23 2.82 8.69
N ASN A 101 3.97 3.26 8.65
CA ASN A 101 2.98 2.97 9.68
C ASN A 101 1.65 2.53 9.06
N VAL A 102 0.83 1.88 9.87
CA VAL A 102 -0.52 1.45 9.51
C VAL A 102 -1.49 1.95 10.58
N ILE A 103 -2.68 2.35 10.15
CA ILE A 103 -3.80 2.80 10.99
C ILE A 103 -5.02 1.93 10.70
#